data_AF-A0A2D8EQN6-F1
#
_entry.id   AF-A0A2D8EQN6-F1
#
_cell.length_a   1.000
_cell.length_b   1.000
_cell.length_c   1.000
_cell.angle_alpha   90.00
_cell.angle_beta   90.00
_cell.angle_gamma   90.00
#
_symmetry.space_group_name_H-M   'P 1'
#
loop_
_entity.id
_entity.type
_entity.pdbx_description
1 polymer ?
#
loop_
_entity_poly.entity_id
_entity_poly.type
_entity_poly.pdbx_seq_one_letter_code
_entity_poly.pdbx_strand_id
1 'polypeptide(L)'
;MSLAEWVSAGKVRARITDEGALEVRCHGLTTQAKYYKTLLKEFFRKEFPPLRPGYGDYSVHIMMEYTGDAPWMDLDNLAKALLDSLTGNVFEDDHQVARLLVERRVGEREGIWLKAEAMD
;
A
#
# COMPACT_ATOMS: atom_id res chain seq x y z
N MET A 1 1.97 -11.34 20.14
CA MET A 1 1.46 -10.41 19.12
C MET A 1 1.90 -9.02 19.56
N SER A 2 3.07 -8.56 19.12
CA SER A 2 3.40 -7.16 19.31
C SER A 2 2.57 -6.37 18.30
N LEU A 3 1.84 -5.39 18.80
CA LEU A 3 1.03 -4.50 17.98
C LEU A 3 1.95 -3.37 17.56
N ALA A 4 2.79 -3.60 16.56
CA ALA A 4 3.61 -2.52 16.01
C ALA A 4 2.72 -1.30 15.71
N GLU A 5 3.17 -0.14 16.18
CA GLU A 5 2.35 1.06 16.31
C GLU A 5 1.94 1.62 14.94
N TRP A 6 0.66 1.98 14.79
CA TRP A 6 0.16 2.60 13.58
C TRP A 6 0.50 4.09 13.56
N VAL A 7 1.25 4.51 12.55
CA VAL A 7 1.41 5.93 12.22
C VAL A 7 0.26 6.34 11.32
N SER A 8 -0.44 7.42 11.67
CA SER A 8 -1.65 7.86 10.97
C SER A 8 -1.58 9.33 10.60
N ALA A 9 -1.98 9.68 9.38
CA ALA A 9 -2.19 11.06 8.95
C ALA A 9 -3.32 11.15 7.92
N GLY A 10 -4.34 11.95 8.21
CA GLY A 10 -5.51 12.11 7.36
C GLY A 10 -6.20 10.78 7.08
N LYS A 11 -6.25 10.38 5.81
CA LYS A 11 -6.87 9.12 5.36
C LYS A 11 -5.94 7.91 5.39
N VAL A 12 -4.65 8.12 5.64
CA VAL A 12 -3.63 7.07 5.56
C VAL A 12 -3.20 6.67 6.95
N ARG A 13 -3.00 5.37 7.14
CA ARG A 13 -2.21 4.84 8.24
C ARG A 13 -1.31 3.71 7.76
N ALA A 14 -0.14 3.58 8.36
CA ALA A 14 0.78 2.49 8.06
C ALA A 14 1.48 1.98 9.32
N ARG A 15 2.05 0.78 9.24
CA ARG A 15 2.93 0.21 10.26
C ARG A 15 3.90 -0.78 9.62
N ILE A 16 5.01 -1.05 10.31
CA ILE A 16 5.87 -2.20 10.03
C ILE A 16 5.51 -3.28 11.04
N THR A 17 5.09 -4.47 10.59
CA THR A 17 4.76 -5.59 11.47
C THR A 17 6.00 -6.15 12.17
N ASP A 18 5.82 -6.96 13.20
CA ASP A 18 6.92 -7.69 13.86
C ASP A 18 7.75 -8.54 12.89
N GLU A 19 7.11 -9.04 11.83
CA GLU A 19 7.72 -9.84 10.75
C GLU A 19 8.41 -8.97 9.69
N GLY A 20 8.49 -7.65 9.88
CA GLY A 20 9.13 -6.72 8.95
C GLY A 20 8.29 -6.28 7.75
N ALA A 21 7.09 -6.83 7.56
CA ALA A 21 6.18 -6.42 6.49
C ALA A 21 5.64 -5.00 6.71
N LEU A 22 5.54 -4.21 5.64
CA LEU A 22 4.82 -2.94 5.62
C LEU A 22 3.33 -3.22 5.38
N GLU A 23 2.48 -2.67 6.25
CA GLU A 23 1.04 -2.58 6.02
C GLU A 23 0.61 -1.12 5.88
N VAL A 24 -0.21 -0.82 4.88
CA VAL A 24 -0.77 0.51 4.62
C VAL A 24 -2.27 0.41 4.44
N ARG A 25 -3.03 1.31 5.07
CA ARG A 25 -4.45 1.49 4.81
C ARG A 25 -4.76 2.91 4.41
N CYS A 26 -5.52 3.08 3.33
CA CYS A 26 -6.11 4.34 2.91
C CYS A 26 -7.63 4.24 3.00
N HIS A 27 -8.25 5.11 3.79
CA HIS A 27 -9.70 5.14 3.97
C HIS A 27 -10.40 5.94 2.87
N GLY A 28 -11.52 5.40 2.40
CA GLY A 28 -12.32 5.94 1.31
C GLY A 28 -11.76 5.57 -0.06
N LEU A 29 -12.66 5.44 -1.03
CA LEU A 29 -12.31 5.16 -2.42
C LEU A 29 -12.44 6.39 -3.31
N THR A 30 -11.57 6.44 -4.29
CA THR A 30 -11.65 7.29 -5.48
C THR A 30 -11.18 6.49 -6.68
N THR A 31 -11.74 6.77 -7.84
CA THR A 31 -11.34 6.17 -9.13
C THR A 31 -10.05 6.76 -9.70
N GLN A 32 -9.52 7.82 -9.09
CA GLN A 32 -8.31 8.51 -9.55
C GLN A 32 -7.04 7.85 -9.00
N ALA A 33 -6.45 6.88 -9.72
CA ALA A 33 -5.26 6.17 -9.26
C ALA A 33 -4.09 7.10 -8.85
N LYS A 34 -3.86 8.20 -9.59
CA LYS A 34 -2.82 9.20 -9.30
C LYS A 34 -2.98 9.86 -7.93
N TYR A 35 -4.20 9.95 -7.40
CA TYR A 35 -4.45 10.48 -6.06
C TYR A 35 -3.71 9.67 -5.00
N TYR A 36 -3.80 8.34 -5.05
CA TYR A 36 -3.14 7.46 -4.09
C TYR A 36 -1.62 7.57 -4.15
N LYS A 37 -1.05 7.67 -5.37
CA LYS A 37 0.39 7.87 -5.56
C LYS A 37 0.89 9.09 -4.81
N THR A 38 0.27 10.25 -5.03
CA THR A 38 0.66 11.50 -4.37
C THR A 38 0.46 11.41 -2.86
N LEU A 39 -0.70 10.90 -2.43
CA LEU A 39 -1.07 10.79 -1.02
C LEU A 39 -0.05 9.93 -0.25
N LEU A 40 0.30 8.74 -0.75
CA LEU A 40 1.24 7.85 -0.10
C LEU A 40 2.68 8.38 -0.13
N LYS A 41 3.12 8.98 -1.25
CA LYS A 41 4.46 9.60 -1.32
C LYS A 41 4.62 10.72 -0.29
N GLU A 42 3.60 11.56 -0.12
CA GLU A 42 3.66 12.61 0.89
C GLU A 42 3.65 12.05 2.32
N PHE A 43 2.82 11.05 2.58
CA PHE A 43 2.75 10.37 3.87
C PHE A 43 4.10 9.75 4.26
N PHE A 44 4.72 8.96 3.39
CA PHE A 44 6.02 8.35 3.67
C PHE A 44 7.13 9.37 3.85
N ARG A 45 7.06 10.50 3.14
CA ARG A 45 8.08 11.56 3.24
C ARG A 45 7.98 12.39 4.51
N LYS A 46 6.76 12.69 4.98
CA LYS A 46 6.51 13.67 6.05
C LYS A 46 6.19 13.04 7.41
N GLU A 47 5.48 11.92 7.39
CA GLU A 47 4.81 11.40 8.59
C GLU A 47 5.37 10.05 9.03
N PHE A 48 5.74 9.18 8.08
CA PHE A 48 6.21 7.84 8.39
C PHE A 48 7.72 7.82 8.72
N PRO A 49 8.17 6.96 9.67
CA PRO A 49 9.59 6.76 9.90
C PRO A 49 10.33 6.42 8.60
N PRO A 50 11.56 6.93 8.40
CA PRO A 50 12.34 6.63 7.20
C PRO A 50 12.45 5.13 6.99
N LEU A 51 11.88 4.67 5.89
CA LEU A 51 12.04 3.31 5.42
C LEU A 51 13.45 3.18 4.80
N ARG A 52 14.10 2.03 5.04
CA ARG A 52 15.37 1.71 4.38
C ARG A 52 15.07 0.66 3.33
N PRO A 53 15.13 0.99 2.03
CA PRO A 53 14.87 0.04 0.98
C PRO A 53 15.80 -1.16 1.10
N GLY A 54 15.23 -2.36 1.04
CA GLY A 54 16.01 -3.60 0.89
C GLY A 54 16.29 -3.89 -0.60
N TYR A 55 17.35 -4.65 -0.88
CA TYR A 55 17.73 -5.09 -2.23
C TYR A 55 17.16 -6.46 -2.63
N GLY A 56 16.40 -7.11 -1.75
CA GLY A 56 15.78 -8.41 -2.01
C GLY A 56 14.50 -8.33 -2.83
N ASP A 57 13.92 -9.48 -3.13
CA ASP A 57 12.62 -9.60 -3.78
C ASP A 57 11.50 -9.30 -2.79
N TYR A 58 10.34 -8.86 -3.31
CA TYR A 58 9.17 -8.51 -2.52
C TYR A 58 7.90 -9.15 -3.05
N SER A 59 7.03 -9.51 -2.11
CA SER A 59 5.63 -9.87 -2.33
C SER A 59 4.75 -8.66 -1.96
N VAL A 60 3.91 -8.23 -2.90
CA VAL A 60 3.00 -7.10 -2.72
C VAL A 60 1.56 -7.56 -2.93
N HIS A 61 0.72 -7.29 -1.94
CA HIS A 61 -0.71 -7.57 -1.98
C HIS A 61 -1.50 -6.27 -1.86
N ILE A 62 -2.31 -5.97 -2.86
CA ILE A 62 -3.17 -4.79 -2.93
C ILE A 62 -4.62 -5.25 -2.95
N MET A 63 -5.40 -4.68 -2.06
CA MET A 63 -6.82 -4.98 -1.90
C MET A 63 -7.62 -3.69 -1.97
N MET A 64 -8.54 -3.62 -2.92
CA MET A 64 -9.54 -2.56 -3.01
C MET A 64 -10.82 -3.05 -2.33
N GLU A 65 -11.07 -2.55 -1.12
CA GLU A 65 -12.30 -2.83 -0.38
C GLU A 65 -13.39 -1.86 -0.80
N TYR A 66 -14.54 -2.37 -1.23
CA TYR A 66 -15.71 -1.58 -1.61
C TYR A 66 -16.96 -2.04 -0.86
N THR A 67 -17.94 -1.15 -0.76
CA THR A 67 -19.27 -1.44 -0.22
C THR A 67 -20.32 -1.31 -1.31
N GLY A 68 -21.32 -2.20 -1.32
CA GLY A 68 -22.35 -2.19 -2.38
C GLY A 68 -21.78 -2.65 -3.71
N ASP A 69 -21.98 -1.85 -4.76
CA ASP A 69 -21.49 -2.17 -6.10
C ASP A 69 -20.02 -1.80 -6.27
N ALA A 70 -19.26 -2.66 -6.95
CA ALA A 70 -17.86 -2.41 -7.22
C ALA A 70 -17.69 -1.16 -8.11
N PRO A 71 -16.83 -0.20 -7.73
CA PRO A 71 -16.56 0.94 -8.59
C PRO A 71 -15.90 0.49 -9.90
N TRP A 72 -16.22 1.17 -10.98
CA TRP A 72 -15.55 0.98 -12.26
C TRP A 72 -14.17 1.66 -12.21
N MET A 73 -13.20 0.91 -11.71
CA MET A 73 -11.83 1.36 -11.49
C MET A 73 -10.86 0.31 -12.01
N ASP A 74 -9.86 0.73 -12.78
CA ASP A 74 -8.89 -0.21 -13.29
C ASP A 74 -7.89 -0.63 -12.21
N LEU A 75 -7.79 -1.94 -11.98
CA LEU A 75 -6.91 -2.50 -10.96
C LEU A 75 -5.45 -2.36 -11.35
N ASP A 76 -5.13 -2.39 -12.66
CA ASP A 76 -3.76 -2.27 -13.14
C ASP A 76 -3.18 -0.87 -12.84
N ASN A 77 -3.99 0.17 -13.01
CA ASN A 77 -3.65 1.57 -12.87
C ASN A 77 -3.55 1.92 -11.39
N LEU A 78 -4.47 1.37 -10.58
CA LEU A 78 -4.37 1.43 -9.13
C LEU A 78 -3.07 0.77 -8.65
N ALA A 79 -2.79 -0.46 -9.10
CA ALA A 79 -1.58 -1.19 -8.71
C ALA A 79 -0.31 -0.43 -9.10
N LYS A 80 -0.22 0.04 -10.35
CA LYS A 80 0.89 0.86 -10.83
C LYS A 80 1.10 2.10 -9.98
N ALA A 81 0.03 2.84 -9.67
CA ALA A 81 0.12 4.05 -8.85
C ALA A 81 0.60 3.78 -7.42
N LEU A 82 0.18 2.66 -6.83
CA LEU A 82 0.59 2.24 -5.49
C LEU A 82 2.04 1.75 -5.48
N LEU A 83 2.44 0.90 -6.43
CA LEU A 83 3.84 0.45 -6.58
C LEU A 83 4.79 1.63 -6.75
N ASP A 84 4.47 2.56 -7.66
CA ASP A 84 5.24 3.81 -7.85
C ASP A 84 5.39 4.64 -6.57
N SER A 85 4.45 4.52 -5.62
CA SER A 85 4.49 5.22 -4.34
C SER A 85 5.38 4.54 -3.30
N LEU A 86 5.54 3.22 -3.41
CA LEU A 86 6.45 2.42 -2.59
C LEU A 86 7.89 2.49 -3.09
N THR A 87 8.11 2.63 -4.40
CA THR A 87 9.46 2.77 -4.99
C THR A 87 10.24 3.93 -4.38
N GLY A 88 11.49 3.65 -3.97
CA GLY A 88 12.37 4.58 -3.27
C GLY A 88 12.04 4.76 -1.78
N ASN A 89 10.96 4.14 -1.29
CA ASN A 89 10.60 4.09 0.13
C ASN A 89 10.77 2.66 0.67
N VAL A 90 10.10 1.67 0.08
CA VAL A 90 10.06 0.26 0.56
C VAL A 90 11.10 -0.60 -0.14
N PHE A 91 11.22 -0.46 -1.46
CA PHE A 91 12.19 -1.11 -2.32
C PHE A 91 12.80 -0.04 -3.25
N GLU A 92 14.00 -0.29 -3.75
CA GLU A 92 14.71 0.66 -4.64
C GLU A 92 13.95 0.83 -5.96
N ASP A 93 13.40 -0.26 -6.49
CA ASP A 93 12.74 -0.27 -7.79
C ASP A 93 11.62 -1.33 -7.89
N ASP A 94 10.64 -1.10 -8.78
CA ASP A 94 9.47 -1.97 -8.93
C ASP A 94 9.82 -3.35 -9.51
N HIS A 95 10.97 -3.51 -10.16
CA HIS A 95 11.48 -4.81 -10.62
C HIS A 95 11.73 -5.80 -9.47
N GLN A 96 11.89 -5.31 -8.24
CA GLN A 96 12.06 -6.16 -7.06
C GLN A 96 10.75 -6.82 -6.62
N VAL A 97 9.60 -6.46 -7.21
CA VAL A 97 8.32 -7.10 -6.90
C VAL A 97 8.21 -8.41 -7.68
N ALA A 98 8.63 -9.51 -7.03
CA ALA A 98 8.58 -10.85 -7.60
C ALA A 98 7.18 -11.50 -7.54
N ARG A 99 6.31 -11.03 -6.62
CA ARG A 99 4.92 -11.45 -6.52
C ARG A 99 3.99 -10.26 -6.35
N LEU A 100 2.96 -10.17 -7.18
CA LEU A 100 1.92 -9.15 -7.10
C LEU A 100 0.53 -9.79 -7.12
N LEU A 101 -0.25 -9.56 -6.06
CA LEU A 101 -1.68 -9.87 -6.02
C LEU A 101 -2.47 -8.56 -5.93
N VAL A 102 -3.40 -8.36 -6.85
CA VAL A 102 -4.29 -7.20 -6.85
C VAL A 102 -5.72 -7.71 -6.95
N GLU A 103 -6.54 -7.38 -5.96
CA GLU A 103 -7.92 -7.88 -5.91
C GLU A 103 -8.90 -6.81 -5.44
N ARG A 104 -10.16 -7.03 -5.81
CA ARG A 104 -11.30 -6.32 -5.21
C ARG A 104 -11.95 -7.24 -4.21
N ARG A 105 -12.36 -6.67 -3.08
CA ARG A 105 -13.06 -7.41 -2.03
C ARG A 105 -14.22 -6.59 -1.50
N VAL A 106 -15.34 -7.26 -1.21
CA VAL A 106 -16.42 -6.64 -0.44
C VAL A 106 -15.95 -6.48 1.00
N GLY A 107 -15.96 -5.25 1.51
CA GLY A 107 -15.54 -4.91 2.86
C GLY A 107 -16.63 -4.22 3.66
N GLU A 108 -16.38 -3.98 4.95
CA GLU A 108 -17.26 -3.18 5.81
C GLU A 108 -17.10 -1.67 5.58
N ARG A 109 -15.96 -1.28 5.00
CA ARG A 109 -15.60 0.11 4.70
C ARG A 109 -14.87 0.17 3.38
N GLU A 110 -15.08 1.26 2.66
CA GLU A 110 -14.35 1.55 1.44
C GLU A 110 -12.89 1.95 1.73
N GLY A 111 -11.96 1.42 0.95
CA GLY A 111 -10.57 1.81 1.03
C GLY A 111 -9.62 0.93 0.25
N ILE A 112 -8.34 1.28 0.35
CA ILE A 112 -7.23 0.48 -0.16
C ILE A 112 -6.46 -0.09 1.02
N TRP A 113 -6.22 -1.39 1.01
CA TRP A 113 -5.24 -2.04 1.87
C TRP A 113 -4.08 -2.53 1.00
N LEU A 114 -2.86 -2.26 1.45
CA LEU A 114 -1.64 -2.74 0.85
C LEU A 114 -0.79 -3.45 1.91
N LYS A 115 -0.20 -4.59 1.55
CA LYS A 115 0.87 -5.25 2.30
C LYS A 115 2.07 -5.45 1.38
N ALA A 116 3.27 -5.10 1.83
CA ALA A 116 4.53 -5.40 1.16
C ALA A 116 5.45 -6.14 2.13
N GLU A 117 5.97 -7.29 1.71
CA GLU A 117 6.83 -8.15 2.52
C GLU A 117 8.05 -8.58 1.70
N ALA A 118 9.23 -8.56 2.31
CA ALA A 118 10.42 -9.10 1.68
C ALA A 118 10.27 -10.62 1.53
N MET A 119 10.77 -11.16 0.42
CA MET A 119 10.86 -12.59 0.16
C MET A 119 12.29 -13.03 0.52
N ASP A 120 12.39 -14.12 1.29
CA ASP A 120 13.68 -14.74 1.65
C ASP A 120 14.41 -15.34 0.43
#